data_AF-A0AA35M6C1-F1
#
_entry.id   AF-A0AA35M6C1-F1
#
_cell.length_a   1.000
_cell.length_b   1.000
_cell.length_c   1.000
_cell.angle_alpha   90.00
_cell.angle_beta   90.00
_cell.angle_gamma   90.00
#
_symmetry.space_group_name_H-M   'P 1'
#
loop_
_entity.id
_entity.type
_entity.pdbx_description
1 polymer ?
#
loop_
_entity_poly.entity_id
_entity_poly.type
_entity_poly.pdbx_seq_one_letter_code
_entity_poly.pdbx_strand_id
1 'polypeptide(L)'
;DNYGNIFHQKPIILELFHLFPDLPPEIRERIWSEALPTLRPTLYFDHRGCGAEICVSHESGLVRPTRVEVPLLVVNKEARHIALTWAEKRGLRLAFLPDQQKLTLLRDFDYTYDGLYVASKDWDDFFNELFLILGDDAKGKQVMIASLMKNLIISETCLETVVSDLKLICIYAPP
;
A
#
# COMPACT_ATOMS: atom_id res chain seq x y z
N ASP A 1 -9.86 23.71 -44.98
CA ASP A 1 -10.27 24.67 -43.93
C ASP A 1 -10.98 23.94 -42.79
N ASN A 2 -10.67 24.34 -41.56
CA ASN A 2 -11.21 23.89 -40.27
C ASN A 2 -10.71 22.57 -39.66
N TYR A 3 -9.44 22.56 -39.25
CA TYR A 3 -9.03 21.98 -37.96
C TYR A 3 -8.13 22.98 -37.24
N GLY A 4 -8.78 24.00 -36.68
CA GLY A 4 -8.13 25.03 -35.88
C GLY A 4 -7.75 24.53 -34.50
N ASN A 5 -6.51 24.87 -34.11
CA ASN A 5 -6.17 25.41 -32.80
C ASN A 5 -6.82 24.77 -31.56
N ILE A 6 -6.33 23.61 -31.12
CA ILE A 6 -6.47 23.18 -29.72
C ILE A 6 -5.19 22.49 -29.20
N PHE A 7 -4.00 23.07 -29.45
CA PHE A 7 -2.76 22.65 -28.77
C PHE A 7 -1.84 23.84 -28.39
N HIS A 8 -2.44 25.00 -28.12
CA HIS A 8 -1.72 26.15 -27.55
C HIS A 8 -2.08 26.37 -26.07
N GLN A 9 -1.99 25.31 -25.28
CA GLN A 9 -1.55 25.48 -23.91
C GLN A 9 -0.22 24.75 -23.79
N LYS A 10 0.86 25.50 -24.05
CA LYS A 10 2.21 25.12 -23.65
C LYS A 10 2.11 24.82 -22.16
N PRO A 11 2.39 23.59 -21.69
CA PRO A 11 2.30 23.30 -20.28
C PRO A 11 3.31 24.20 -19.57
N ILE A 12 2.79 25.12 -18.75
CA ILE A 12 3.54 26.16 -18.01
C ILE A 12 4.72 25.55 -17.21
N ILE A 13 4.68 24.25 -16.94
CA ILE A 13 5.72 23.50 -16.22
C ILE A 13 7.06 23.44 -16.97
N LEU A 14 7.08 23.40 -18.31
CA LEU A 14 8.36 23.33 -19.05
C LEU A 14 9.09 24.68 -19.15
N GLU A 15 8.38 25.81 -19.07
CA GLU A 15 9.03 27.13 -19.11
C GLU A 15 9.63 27.54 -17.76
N LEU A 16 9.13 27.01 -16.65
CA LEU A 16 9.56 27.40 -15.29
C LEU A 16 10.90 26.78 -14.84
N PHE A 17 11.46 25.81 -15.58
CA PHE A 17 12.68 25.07 -15.19
C PHE A 17 13.76 25.03 -16.28
N HIS A 18 13.85 26.05 -17.13
CA HIS A 18 14.87 26.11 -18.19
C HIS A 18 16.31 26.15 -17.66
N LEU A 19 16.52 26.64 -16.43
CA LEU A 19 17.85 26.65 -15.77
C LEU A 19 18.20 25.33 -15.07
N PHE A 20 17.25 24.39 -14.94
CA PHE A 20 17.51 23.13 -14.25
C PHE A 20 18.66 22.34 -14.88
N PRO A 21 18.76 22.21 -16.22
CA PRO A 21 19.87 21.49 -16.85
C PRO A 21 21.24 22.13 -16.64
N ASP A 22 21.29 23.44 -16.37
CA ASP A 22 22.54 24.20 -16.17
C ASP A 22 23.11 24.03 -14.75
N LEU A 23 22.33 23.46 -13.83
CA LEU A 23 22.81 23.14 -12.49
C LEU A 23 23.87 22.02 -12.54
N PRO A 24 24.89 22.09 -11.67
CA PRO A 24 25.83 20.99 -11.52
C PRO A 24 25.10 19.65 -11.27
N PRO A 25 25.59 18.53 -11.81
CA PRO A 25 24.96 17.22 -11.66
C PRO A 25 24.62 16.86 -10.20
N GLU A 26 25.50 17.20 -9.26
CA GLU A 26 25.34 16.91 -7.84
C GLU A 26 24.11 17.63 -7.23
N ILE A 27 23.85 18.85 -7.71
CA ILE A 27 22.69 19.64 -7.27
C ILE A 27 21.40 19.07 -7.88
N ARG A 28 21.44 18.67 -9.16
CA ARG A 28 20.28 18.06 -9.84
C ARG A 28 19.90 16.73 -9.19
N GLU A 29 20.88 15.88 -8.91
CA GLU A 29 20.68 14.61 -8.20
C GLU A 29 20.07 14.84 -6.80
N ARG A 30 20.56 15.85 -6.07
CA ARG A 30 20.02 16.20 -4.76
C ARG A 30 18.57 16.67 -4.84
N ILE A 31 18.24 17.55 -5.78
CA ILE A 31 16.85 18.02 -5.98
C ILE A 31 15.92 16.85 -6.30
N TRP A 32 16.33 15.95 -7.21
CA TRP A 32 15.55 14.75 -7.52
C TRP A 32 15.40 13.81 -6.33
N SER A 33 16.45 13.65 -5.53
CA SER A 33 16.41 12.82 -4.33
C SER A 33 15.48 13.40 -3.26
N GLU A 34 15.51 14.72 -3.06
CA GLU A 34 14.65 15.43 -2.10
C GLU A 34 13.18 15.52 -2.56
N ALA A 35 12.92 15.43 -3.87
CA ALA A 35 11.57 15.41 -4.44
C ALA A 35 10.86 14.05 -4.32
N LEU A 36 11.55 12.99 -3.86
CA LEU A 36 10.95 11.67 -3.67
C LEU A 36 10.03 11.66 -2.44
N PRO A 37 8.90 10.92 -2.49
CA PRO A 37 7.99 10.86 -1.36
C PRO A 37 8.61 10.13 -0.17
N THR A 38 8.15 10.47 1.03
CA THR A 38 8.42 9.68 2.23
C THR A 38 7.35 8.59 2.36
N LEU A 39 7.75 7.32 2.42
CA LEU A 39 6.84 6.23 2.73
C LEU A 39 6.49 6.24 4.22
N ARG A 40 5.21 6.09 4.55
CA ARG A 40 4.70 5.97 5.92
C ARG A 40 3.90 4.67 6.05
N PRO A 41 3.77 4.11 7.27
CA PRO A 41 2.74 3.12 7.56
C PRO A 41 1.42 3.48 6.88
N THR A 42 0.85 2.53 6.15
CA THR A 42 -0.37 2.71 5.37
C THR A 42 -1.48 1.80 5.90
N LEU A 43 -2.71 2.29 5.80
CA LEU A 43 -3.89 1.51 6.12
C LEU A 43 -4.34 0.75 4.86
N TYR A 44 -4.45 -0.57 4.98
CA TYR A 44 -5.03 -1.42 3.96
C TYR A 44 -6.41 -1.87 4.40
N PHE A 45 -7.31 -2.02 3.45
CA PHE A 45 -8.64 -2.54 3.71
C PHE A 45 -8.65 -4.02 3.38
N ASP A 46 -9.14 -4.83 4.31
CA ASP A 46 -9.43 -6.21 4.00
C ASP A 46 -10.47 -6.28 2.87
N HIS A 47 -10.23 -7.20 1.93
CA HIS A 47 -11.08 -7.35 0.77
C HIS A 47 -11.45 -8.82 0.61
N ARG A 48 -12.70 -9.14 0.99
CA ARG A 48 -13.28 -10.49 0.88
C ARG A 48 -12.57 -11.52 1.77
N GLY A 49 -12.37 -11.19 3.04
CA GLY A 49 -11.88 -12.14 4.05
C GLY A 49 -10.39 -12.49 4.01
N CYS A 50 -9.65 -12.06 2.97
CA CYS A 50 -8.21 -12.28 2.81
C CYS A 50 -7.36 -11.96 4.05
N GLY A 51 -7.83 -11.06 4.92
CA GLY A 51 -7.24 -10.78 6.22
C GLY A 51 -6.98 -12.03 7.06
N ALA A 52 -7.88 -13.02 7.02
CA ALA A 52 -7.76 -14.27 7.76
C ALA A 52 -6.54 -15.09 7.30
N GLU A 53 -6.39 -15.24 5.98
CA GLU A 53 -5.23 -15.91 5.38
C GLU A 53 -3.94 -15.13 5.66
N ILE A 54 -3.95 -13.80 5.60
CA ILE A 54 -2.77 -12.96 5.92
C ILE A 54 -2.34 -13.17 7.37
N CYS A 55 -3.30 -13.32 8.29
CA CYS A 55 -3.01 -13.55 9.70
C CYS A 55 -2.23 -14.87 9.95
N VAL A 56 -2.40 -15.88 9.09
CA VAL A 56 -1.91 -17.25 9.32
C VAL A 56 -0.81 -17.69 8.33
N SER A 57 -0.89 -17.27 7.07
CA SER A 57 -0.06 -17.79 5.96
C SER A 57 1.16 -16.94 5.63
N HIS A 58 1.24 -15.69 6.12
CA HIS A 58 2.32 -14.74 5.81
C HIS A 58 2.43 -14.34 4.33
N GLU A 59 1.42 -14.64 3.50
CA GLU A 59 1.42 -14.26 2.09
C GLU A 59 0.91 -12.81 1.91
N SER A 60 1.82 -11.87 1.69
CA SER A 60 1.49 -10.46 1.44
C SER A 60 0.76 -10.22 0.11
N GLY A 61 0.75 -11.22 -0.79
CA GLY A 61 0.13 -11.14 -2.12
C GLY A 61 -1.41 -11.11 -2.11
N LEU A 62 -2.02 -11.35 -0.95
CA LEU A 62 -3.47 -11.38 -0.77
C LEU A 62 -4.06 -9.97 -0.59
N VAL A 63 -3.26 -9.02 -0.09
CA VAL A 63 -3.66 -7.62 -0.01
C VAL A 63 -3.40 -6.92 -1.33
N ARG A 64 -4.37 -6.16 -1.83
CA ARG A 64 -4.17 -5.32 -3.00
C ARG A 64 -3.05 -4.29 -2.74
N PRO A 65 -1.97 -4.28 -3.56
CA PRO A 65 -0.89 -3.31 -3.39
C PRO A 65 -1.38 -1.87 -3.53
N THR A 66 -0.82 -0.97 -2.73
CA THR A 66 -1.13 0.46 -2.79
C THR A 66 -0.25 1.16 -3.82
N ARG A 67 -0.84 2.10 -4.56
CA ARG A 67 -0.10 2.91 -5.54
C ARG A 67 0.71 3.99 -4.83
N VAL A 68 1.98 4.12 -5.18
CA VAL A 68 2.84 5.21 -4.75
C VAL A 68 3.07 6.15 -5.92
N GLU A 69 2.53 7.35 -5.79
CA GLU A 69 2.67 8.39 -6.81
C GLU A 69 4.08 8.97 -6.78
N VAL A 70 4.82 8.75 -7.87
CA VAL A 70 6.18 9.27 -8.04
C VAL A 70 6.28 9.98 -9.38
N PRO A 71 6.05 11.31 -9.40
CA PRO A 71 6.10 12.11 -10.63
C PRO A 71 7.43 11.98 -11.39
N LEU A 72 8.54 11.76 -10.66
CA LEU A 72 9.90 11.64 -11.21
C LEU A 72 10.06 10.51 -12.24
N LEU A 73 9.16 9.51 -12.26
CA LEU A 73 9.20 8.43 -13.27
C LEU A 73 9.04 8.94 -14.71
N VAL A 74 8.36 10.07 -14.92
CA VAL A 74 8.00 10.54 -16.27
C VAL A 74 8.64 11.87 -16.67
N VAL A 75 9.41 12.50 -15.77
CA VAL A 75 10.03 13.82 -16.03
C VAL A 75 11.15 13.74 -17.07
N ASN A 76 12.23 13.02 -16.76
CA ASN A 76 13.37 12.82 -17.67
C ASN A 76 14.14 11.55 -17.27
N LYS A 77 15.20 11.21 -18.01
CA LYS A 77 15.99 9.98 -17.76
C LYS A 77 16.69 9.97 -16.40
N GLU A 78 17.19 11.12 -15.95
CA GLU A 78 17.92 11.26 -14.69
C GLU A 78 16.99 11.11 -13.48
N ALA A 79 15.88 11.86 -13.47
CA ALA A 79 14.83 11.76 -12.46
C ALA A 79 14.26 10.33 -12.37
N ARG A 80 14.04 9.69 -13.53
CA ARG A 80 13.56 8.31 -13.60
C ARG A 80 14.57 7.34 -12.99
N HIS A 81 15.86 7.48 -13.29
CA HIS A 81 16.90 6.62 -12.73
C HIS A 81 16.90 6.70 -11.20
N ILE A 82 16.91 7.92 -10.66
CA ILE A 82 16.86 8.17 -9.21
C ILE A 82 15.60 7.57 -8.58
N ALA A 83 14.43 7.76 -9.21
CA ALA A 83 13.17 7.21 -8.74
C ALA A 83 13.17 5.68 -8.70
N LEU A 84 13.70 5.02 -9.74
CA LEU A 84 13.78 3.56 -9.80
C LEU A 84 14.77 3.00 -8.75
N THR A 85 15.92 3.62 -8.58
CA THR A 85 16.88 3.22 -7.53
C THR A 85 16.30 3.42 -6.12
N TRP A 86 15.55 4.50 -5.89
CA TRP A 86 14.83 4.73 -4.64
C TRP A 86 13.75 3.69 -4.38
N ALA A 87 13.02 3.30 -5.42
CA ALA A 87 11.94 2.32 -5.39
C ALA A 87 12.47 0.93 -5.03
N GLU A 88 13.54 0.50 -5.69
CA GLU A 88 14.23 -0.77 -5.45
C GLU A 88 14.68 -0.89 -4.00
N LYS A 89 15.34 0.15 -3.46
CA LYS A 89 15.78 0.21 -2.05
C LYS A 89 14.64 0.10 -1.03
N ARG A 90 13.39 0.32 -1.46
CA ARG A 90 12.17 0.30 -0.63
C ARG A 90 11.25 -0.88 -0.95
N GLY A 91 11.71 -1.82 -1.78
CA GLY A 91 10.90 -2.97 -2.17
C GLY A 91 9.65 -2.62 -3.00
N LEU A 92 9.64 -1.46 -3.65
CA LEU A 92 8.51 -1.06 -4.50
C LEU A 92 8.63 -1.71 -5.87
N ARG A 93 7.50 -2.20 -6.40
CA ARG A 93 7.43 -2.83 -7.72
C ARG A 93 6.96 -1.83 -8.77
N LEU A 94 7.66 -1.77 -9.89
CA LEU A 94 7.20 -1.00 -11.04
C LEU A 94 6.04 -1.73 -11.73
N ALA A 95 4.96 -1.01 -12.00
CA ALA A 95 3.80 -1.53 -12.72
C ALA A 95 3.35 -0.55 -13.79
N PHE A 96 2.83 -1.09 -14.89
CA PHE A 96 2.12 -0.32 -15.90
C PHE A 96 0.62 -0.52 -15.71
N LEU A 97 -0.13 0.58 -15.65
CA LEU A 97 -1.58 0.58 -15.57
C LEU A 97 -2.12 0.81 -16.99
N PRO A 98 -2.61 -0.25 -17.70
CA PRO A 98 -3.01 -0.13 -19.10
C PRO A 98 -4.13 0.87 -19.31
N ASP A 99 -5.13 0.85 -18.43
CA ASP A 99 -6.31 1.72 -18.49
C ASP A 99 -5.96 3.21 -18.40
N GLN A 100 -4.87 3.54 -17.71
CA GLN A 100 -4.40 4.91 -17.51
C GLN A 100 -3.19 5.26 -18.39
N GLN A 101 -2.68 4.29 -19.16
CA GLN A 101 -1.41 4.38 -19.89
C GLN A 101 -0.27 4.97 -19.04
N LYS A 102 -0.20 4.58 -17.76
CA LYS A 102 0.66 5.22 -16.75
C LYS A 102 1.58 4.22 -16.07
N LEU A 103 2.85 4.57 -15.92
CA LEU A 103 3.77 3.89 -15.02
C LEU A 103 3.55 4.35 -13.58
N THR A 104 3.45 3.39 -12.66
CA THR A 104 3.32 3.62 -11.23
C THR A 104 4.26 2.71 -10.45
N LEU A 105 4.55 3.08 -9.21
CA LEU A 105 5.11 2.15 -8.25
C LEU A 105 3.98 1.57 -7.41
N LEU A 106 4.11 0.29 -7.09
CA LEU A 106 3.24 -0.45 -6.20
C LEU A 106 4.04 -0.79 -4.94
N ARG A 107 3.39 -0.57 -3.80
CA ARG A 107 3.87 -1.00 -2.49
C ARG A 107 3.01 -2.16 -2.03
N ASP A 108 3.66 -3.26 -1.69
CA ASP A 108 2.98 -4.40 -1.07
C ASP A 108 2.75 -4.14 0.42
N PHE A 109 1.80 -4.88 1.01
CA PHE A 109 1.49 -4.78 2.43
C PHE A 109 2.67 -5.26 3.28
N ASP A 110 3.09 -4.44 4.25
CA ASP A 110 4.12 -4.78 5.23
C ASP A 110 3.48 -5.09 6.58
N TYR A 111 3.42 -6.38 6.94
CA TYR A 111 2.80 -6.85 8.19
C TYR A 111 3.45 -6.29 9.47
N THR A 112 4.69 -5.78 9.39
CA THR A 112 5.41 -5.23 10.54
C THR A 112 4.98 -3.79 10.85
N TYR A 113 4.71 -3.00 9.81
CA TYR A 113 4.51 -1.56 9.95
C TYR A 113 3.14 -1.07 9.50
N ASP A 114 2.52 -1.73 8.51
CA ASP A 114 1.22 -1.34 7.98
C ASP A 114 0.08 -1.86 8.87
N GLY A 115 -1.09 -1.22 8.73
CA GLY A 115 -2.31 -1.61 9.42
C GLY A 115 -3.30 -2.26 8.47
N LEU A 116 -3.91 -3.37 8.87
CA LEU A 116 -5.04 -3.95 8.16
C LEU A 116 -6.33 -3.53 8.85
N TYR A 117 -7.23 -2.89 8.12
CA TYR A 117 -8.55 -2.52 8.59
C TYR A 117 -9.59 -3.53 8.15
N VAL A 118 -10.34 -4.07 9.11
CA VAL A 118 -11.53 -4.90 8.87
C VAL A 118 -12.77 -4.09 9.21
N ALA A 119 -13.62 -3.85 8.22
CA ALA A 119 -14.85 -3.09 8.42
C ALA A 119 -15.89 -3.93 9.17
N SER A 120 -16.83 -3.25 9.87
CA SER A 120 -17.85 -3.94 10.66
C SER A 120 -18.68 -4.97 9.90
N LYS A 121 -18.99 -4.65 8.65
CA LYS A 121 -19.78 -5.52 7.76
C LYS A 121 -19.02 -6.75 7.28
N ASP A 122 -17.69 -6.72 7.30
CA ASP A 122 -16.81 -7.77 6.78
C ASP A 122 -16.23 -8.62 7.93
N TRP A 123 -16.59 -8.29 9.19
CA TRP A 123 -16.06 -8.91 10.39
C TRP A 123 -16.47 -10.39 10.51
N ASP A 124 -17.74 -10.70 10.29
CA ASP A 124 -18.23 -12.08 10.38
C ASP A 124 -17.54 -12.98 9.35
N ASP A 125 -17.35 -12.47 8.12
CA ASP A 125 -16.66 -13.18 7.05
C ASP A 125 -15.19 -13.44 7.43
N PHE A 126 -14.48 -12.41 7.89
CA PHE A 126 -13.12 -12.53 8.40
C PHE A 126 -13.01 -13.59 9.52
N PHE A 127 -13.95 -13.59 10.47
CA PHE A 127 -13.97 -14.57 11.57
C PHE A 127 -14.24 -15.99 11.08
N ASN A 128 -15.22 -16.15 10.19
CA ASN A 128 -15.57 -17.46 9.65
C ASN A 128 -14.39 -18.05 8.87
N GLU A 129 -13.68 -17.25 8.08
CA GLU A 129 -12.48 -17.70 7.37
C GLU A 129 -11.35 -18.10 8.33
N LEU A 130 -11.10 -17.32 9.39
CA LEU A 130 -10.16 -17.71 10.44
C LEU A 130 -10.53 -19.07 11.06
N PHE A 131 -11.80 -19.31 11.35
CA PHE A 131 -12.26 -20.60 11.88
C PHE A 131 -12.09 -21.74 10.88
N LEU A 132 -12.33 -21.50 9.59
CA LEU A 132 -12.09 -22.50 8.54
C LEU A 132 -10.61 -22.89 8.48
N ILE A 133 -9.70 -21.92 8.61
CA ILE A 133 -8.25 -22.15 8.60
C ILE A 133 -7.80 -22.90 9.87
N LEU A 134 -8.32 -22.52 11.04
CA LEU A 134 -7.98 -23.12 12.32
C LEU A 134 -8.62 -24.51 12.53
N GLY A 135 -9.67 -24.84 11.77
CA GLY A 135 -10.39 -26.10 11.83
C GLY A 135 -11.40 -26.20 12.99
N ASP A 136 -12.15 -27.31 13.00
CA ASP A 136 -13.22 -27.57 13.99
C ASP A 136 -12.71 -27.63 15.44
N ASP A 137 -11.41 -27.86 15.65
CA ASP A 137 -10.79 -27.90 16.97
C ASP A 137 -10.82 -26.55 17.70
N ALA A 138 -11.03 -25.44 16.98
CA ALA A 138 -11.15 -24.09 17.51
C ALA A 138 -12.57 -23.76 18.02
N LYS A 139 -13.59 -24.55 17.67
CA LYS A 139 -14.97 -24.25 18.06
C LYS A 139 -15.17 -24.40 19.57
N GLY A 140 -15.63 -23.33 20.21
CA GLY A 140 -15.91 -23.30 21.64
C GLY A 140 -14.66 -23.23 22.53
N LYS A 141 -13.47 -23.04 21.95
CA LYS A 141 -12.22 -22.87 22.68
C LYS A 141 -11.70 -21.44 22.50
N GLN A 142 -10.96 -20.96 23.50
CA GLN A 142 -10.13 -19.79 23.33
C GLN A 142 -8.92 -20.18 22.49
N VAL A 143 -8.73 -19.54 21.34
CA VAL A 143 -7.60 -19.80 20.44
C VAL A 143 -6.74 -18.55 20.36
N MET A 144 -5.44 -18.73 20.62
CA MET A 144 -4.45 -17.69 20.36
C MET A 144 -3.97 -17.83 18.92
N ILE A 145 -4.14 -16.76 18.14
CA ILE A 145 -3.59 -16.71 16.79
C ILE A 145 -2.28 -15.93 16.89
N ALA A 146 -1.16 -16.61 16.72
CA ALA A 146 0.11 -15.93 16.53
C ALA A 146 0.09 -15.31 15.14
N SER A 147 -0.13 -14.00 15.06
CA SER A 147 -0.03 -13.27 13.80
C SER A 147 1.21 -12.39 13.82
N LEU A 148 1.97 -12.38 12.74
CA LEU A 148 3.05 -11.39 12.56
C LEU A 148 2.52 -9.99 12.27
N MET A 149 1.22 -9.85 12.00
CA MET A 149 0.60 -8.54 11.84
C MET A 149 0.54 -7.82 13.18
N LYS A 150 1.30 -6.72 13.29
CA LYS A 150 1.33 -5.91 14.51
C LYS A 150 0.09 -5.04 14.68
N ASN A 151 -0.56 -4.67 13.58
CA ASN A 151 -1.62 -3.67 13.57
C ASN A 151 -2.89 -4.18 12.86
N LEU A 152 -3.76 -4.89 13.58
CA LEU A 152 -5.15 -5.11 13.14
C LEU A 152 -6.02 -3.96 13.67
N ILE A 153 -6.75 -3.31 12.78
CA ILE A 153 -7.63 -2.20 13.10
C ILE A 153 -9.06 -2.63 12.78
N ILE A 154 -9.96 -2.39 13.72
CA ILE A 154 -11.37 -2.79 13.61
C ILE A 154 -12.25 -1.59 13.93
N SER A 155 -13.50 -1.62 13.49
CA SER A 155 -14.47 -0.61 13.91
C SER A 155 -14.78 -0.72 15.41
N GLU A 156 -15.15 0.38 16.05
CA GLU A 156 -15.57 0.37 17.47
C GLU A 156 -16.79 -0.53 17.69
N THR A 157 -17.74 -0.53 16.75
CA THR A 157 -18.88 -1.46 16.74
C THR A 157 -18.46 -2.93 16.69
N CYS A 158 -17.37 -3.28 16.00
CA CYS A 158 -16.82 -4.64 16.07
C CYS A 158 -16.31 -4.95 17.47
N LEU A 159 -15.61 -4.00 18.09
CA LEU A 159 -15.01 -4.20 19.41
C LEU A 159 -16.09 -4.52 20.45
N GLU A 160 -17.21 -3.79 20.41
CA GLU A 160 -18.36 -4.05 21.29
C GLU A 160 -18.91 -5.47 21.12
N THR A 161 -19.10 -5.92 19.87
CA THR A 161 -19.56 -7.28 19.55
C THR A 161 -18.56 -8.36 19.99
N VAL A 162 -17.26 -8.12 19.79
CA VAL A 162 -16.19 -9.05 20.19
C VAL A 162 -16.12 -9.19 21.71
N VAL A 163 -16.32 -8.09 22.43
CA VAL A 163 -16.34 -8.06 23.89
C VAL A 163 -17.61 -8.72 24.43
N SER A 164 -18.75 -8.58 23.75
CA SER A 164 -20.01 -9.21 24.17
C SER A 164 -20.09 -10.71 23.86
N ASP A 165 -19.50 -11.17 22.76
CA ASP A 165 -19.61 -12.58 22.30
C ASP A 165 -18.47 -13.50 22.78
N LEU A 166 -17.48 -12.96 23.50
CA LEU A 166 -16.37 -13.68 24.15
C LEU A 166 -15.97 -15.02 23.49
N LYS A 167 -15.49 -14.94 22.25
CA LYS A 167 -14.44 -15.83 21.74
C LYS A 167 -13.20 -14.98 21.53
N LEU A 168 -12.45 -14.80 22.62
CA LEU A 168 -11.28 -13.92 22.68
C LEU A 168 -10.18 -14.47 21.75
N ILE A 169 -10.08 -13.92 20.53
CA ILE A 169 -8.92 -14.14 19.67
C ILE A 169 -7.83 -13.18 20.14
N CYS A 170 -6.90 -13.69 20.95
CA CYS A 170 -5.67 -12.96 21.23
C CYS A 170 -4.77 -13.07 20.00
N ILE A 171 -4.71 -12.02 19.19
CA ILE A 171 -3.71 -11.88 18.15
C ILE A 171 -2.41 -11.46 18.85
N TYR A 172 -1.50 -12.41 19.04
CA TYR A 172 -0.19 -12.14 19.65
C TYR A 172 0.83 -11.91 18.54
N ALA A 173 1.40 -10.72 18.47
CA ALA A 173 2.59 -10.44 17.69
C ALA A 173 3.82 -10.70 18.58
N PRO A 174 4.66 -11.70 18.27
CA PRO A 174 5.92 -11.88 18.99
C PRO A 174 6.83 -10.64 18.84
N PRO A 175 7.69 -10.36 19.85
CA PRO A 175 8.52 -9.15 19.89
C PRO A 175 9.40 -8.98 18.65
#